data_AF-A0A951C9B9-F1
#
_entry.id   AF-A0A951C9B9-F1
#
_cell.length_a   1.000
_cell.length_b   1.000
_cell.length_c   1.000
_cell.angle_alpha   90.00
_cell.angle_beta   90.00
_cell.angle_gamma   90.00
#
_symmetry.space_group_name_H-M   'P 1'
#
loop_
_entity.id
_entity.type
_entity.pdbx_description
1 polymer ?
#
loop_
_entity_poly.entity_id
_entity_poly.type
_entity_poly.pdbx_seq_one_letter_code
_entity_poly.pdbx_strand_id
1 'polypeptide(L)' 'HGEIYFNNEAQNILPVFLDQNEKFSFRVTKVIHNCLLADRYAPHERPKRSDLEHGWPSEIRERVLALWKEYGYQ' A
#
# COMPACT_ATOMS: atom_id res chain seq x y z
N HIS A 1 12.28 3.11 7.58
CA HIS A 1 12.84 1.91 6.95
C HIS A 1 11.73 0.92 6.69
N GLY A 2 11.30 0.80 5.43
CA GLY A 2 10.24 -0.13 5.01
C GLY A 2 10.60 -0.81 3.71
N GLU A 3 11.89 -0.88 3.38
CA GLU A 3 12.37 -1.45 2.13
C GLU A 3 13.44 -2.48 2.48
N ILE A 4 13.33 -3.65 1.87
CA ILE A 4 14.29 -4.74 2.02
C ILE A 4 14.84 -5.02 0.62
N TYR A 5 16.14 -4.82 0.48
CA TYR A 5 16.86 -4.98 -0.78
C TYR A 5 17.49 -6.37 -0.85
N PHE A 6 17.30 -7.03 -1.99
CA PHE A 6 17.92 -8.29 -2.34
C PHE A 6 18.78 -8.03 -3.57
N ASN A 7 20.07 -7.87 -3.34
CA ASN A 7 21.03 -7.55 -4.39
C ASN A 7 21.43 -8.82 -5.14
N ASN A 8 21.69 -8.69 -6.44
CA ASN A 8 22.22 -9.79 -7.28
C ASN A 8 21.26 -11.01 -7.39
N GLU A 9 19.95 -10.74 -7.41
CA GLU A 9 18.94 -11.77 -7.56
C GLU A 9 18.71 -12.14 -9.03
N ALA A 10 18.42 -13.41 -9.29
CA ALA A 10 18.15 -13.90 -10.64
C ALA A 10 16.87 -13.28 -11.23
N GLN A 11 16.91 -12.87 -12.49
CA GLN A 11 15.82 -12.18 -13.17
C GLN A 11 15.75 -12.52 -14.67
N ASN A 12 14.53 -12.60 -15.21
CA ASN A 12 14.34 -12.73 -16.66
C ASN A 12 14.39 -11.36 -17.35
N ILE A 13 14.69 -11.32 -18.65
CA ILE A 13 14.89 -10.08 -19.41
C ILE A 13 13.60 -9.37 -19.85
N LEU A 14 12.45 -9.93 -19.49
CA LEU A 14 11.14 -9.48 -19.96
C LEU A 14 10.69 -8.12 -19.39
N PRO A 15 10.99 -7.74 -18.14
CA PRO A 15 10.53 -6.47 -17.61
C PRO A 15 11.16 -5.30 -18.36
N VAL A 16 10.30 -4.39 -18.78
CA VAL A 16 10.66 -3.27 -19.66
C VAL A 16 11.56 -2.24 -18.99
N PHE A 17 11.54 -2.18 -17.65
CA PHE A 17 12.27 -1.20 -16.85
C PHE A 17 13.72 -1.61 -16.56
N LEU A 18 14.13 -2.84 -16.91
CA LEU A 18 15.52 -3.28 -16.70
C LEU A 18 16.46 -2.49 -17.60
N ASP A 19 17.59 -2.07 -17.04
CA ASP A 19 18.66 -1.49 -17.83
C ASP A 19 19.39 -2.54 -18.68
N GLN A 20 20.30 -2.10 -19.56
CA GLN A 20 21.03 -3.03 -20.43
C GLN A 20 21.88 -4.03 -19.64
N ASN A 21 22.59 -3.57 -18.60
CA ASN A 21 23.45 -4.42 -17.79
C ASN A 21 22.63 -5.48 -17.04
N GLU A 22 21.48 -5.11 -16.51
CA GLU A 22 20.54 -6.00 -15.84
C GLU A 22 19.98 -7.08 -16.78
N LYS A 23 19.64 -6.70 -18.02
CA LYS A 23 19.18 -7.65 -19.05
C LYS A 23 20.27 -8.64 -19.44
N PHE A 24 21.51 -8.19 -19.59
CA PHE A 24 22.61 -9.07 -20.02
C PHE A 24 23.21 -9.91 -18.88
N SER A 25 23.21 -9.39 -17.65
CA SER A 25 23.71 -10.12 -16.49
C SER A 25 22.70 -11.11 -15.91
N PHE A 26 21.40 -10.95 -16.22
CA PHE A 26 20.29 -11.70 -15.60
C PHE A 26 20.25 -11.55 -14.08
N ARG A 27 20.86 -10.48 -13.56
CA ARG A 27 20.99 -10.18 -12.13
C ARG A 27 20.52 -8.77 -11.88
N VAL A 28 19.66 -8.60 -10.88
CA VAL A 28 19.06 -7.31 -10.55
C VAL A 28 19.00 -7.12 -9.04
N THR A 29 18.71 -5.90 -8.64
CA THR A 29 18.26 -5.63 -7.27
C THR A 29 16.75 -5.77 -7.20
N LYS A 30 16.27 -6.66 -6.34
CA LYS A 30 14.84 -6.77 -6.03
C LYS A 30 14.57 -6.06 -4.71
N VAL A 31 13.41 -5.41 -4.61
CA VAL A 31 13.02 -4.64 -3.42
C VAL A 31 11.66 -5.11 -2.95
N ILE A 32 11.55 -5.41 -1.66
CA ILE A 32 10.26 -5.58 -0.99
C ILE A 32 9.95 -4.28 -0.23
N HIS A 33 8.88 -3.60 -0.62
CA HIS A 33 8.35 -2.45 0.11
C HIS A 33 7.36 -2.94 1.17
N ASN A 34 7.79 -2.98 2.43
CA ASN A 34 6.97 -3.30 3.58
C ASN A 34 6.05 -2.14 3.98
N CYS A 35 4.75 -2.33 3.71
CA CYS A 35 3.68 -1.40 4.06
C CYS A 35 2.91 -1.81 5.34
N LEU A 36 3.39 -2.80 6.10
CA LEU A 36 2.75 -3.24 7.33
C LEU A 36 2.94 -2.21 8.44
N LEU A 37 1.83 -1.70 8.98
CA LEU A 37 1.85 -0.81 10.16
C LEU A 37 2.35 -1.54 11.41
N ALA A 38 2.18 -2.85 11.48
CA ALA A 38 2.58 -3.67 12.61
C ALA A 38 4.08 -3.61 12.89
N ASP A 39 4.89 -3.46 11.85
CA ASP A 39 6.35 -3.39 11.96
C ASP A 39 6.83 -1.96 12.24
N ARG A 40 5.92 -0.98 12.19
CA ARG A 40 6.22 0.44 12.42
C ARG A 40 5.71 0.95 13.77
N TYR A 41 4.62 0.40 14.30
CA TYR A 41 3.95 0.87 15.50
C TYR A 41 3.53 -0.28 16.41
N ALA A 42 3.72 -0.09 17.72
CA ALA A 42 3.16 -0.99 18.72
C ALA A 42 1.62 -1.04 18.60
N PRO A 43 0.95 -2.14 18.99
CA PRO A 43 -0.48 -2.31 18.75
C PRO A 43 -1.38 -1.15 19.19
N HIS A 44 -1.04 -0.47 20.29
CA HIS A 44 -1.81 0.63 20.85
C HIS A 44 -1.51 2.01 20.23
N GLU A 45 -0.42 2.14 19.49
CA GLU A 45 0.01 3.38 18.83
C GLU A 45 -0.34 3.40 17.33
N ARG A 46 -0.85 2.29 16.80
CA ARG A 46 -1.19 2.17 15.38
C ARG A 46 -2.24 3.21 15.01
N PRO A 47 -1.99 4.05 14.00
CA PRO A 47 -2.96 5.04 13.57
C PRO A 47 -4.22 4.34 13.07
N LYS A 48 -5.38 4.85 13.49
CA LYS A 48 -6.65 4.46 12.90
C LYS A 48 -6.81 5.16 11.55
N ARG A 49 -7.37 4.45 10.57
CA ARG A 49 -7.70 5.03 9.28
C ARG A 49 -8.75 6.11 9.48
N SER A 50 -8.49 7.31 8.99
CA SER A 50 -9.41 8.44 9.05
C SER A 50 -10.27 8.50 7.79
N ASP A 51 -11.06 7.45 7.56
CA ASP A 51 -12.03 7.36 6.47
C ASP A 51 -13.45 7.17 7.02
N LEU A 52 -14.46 7.23 6.15
CA LEU A 52 -15.86 7.09 6.56
C LEU A 52 -16.13 5.73 7.25
N GLU A 53 -15.40 4.70 6.85
CA GLU A 53 -15.61 3.34 7.33
C GLU A 53 -15.09 3.15 8.76
N HIS A 54 -13.92 3.70 9.08
CA HIS A 54 -13.22 3.45 10.35
C HIS A 54 -13.21 4.65 11.30
N GLY A 55 -13.42 5.86 10.78
CA GLY A 55 -13.33 7.11 11.53
C GLY A 55 -14.64 7.53 12.21
N TRP A 56 -15.77 6.91 11.84
CA TRP A 56 -17.10 7.30 12.32
C TRP A 56 -17.88 6.09 12.87
N PRO A 57 -18.78 6.29 13.84
CA PRO A 57 -19.73 5.26 14.27
C PRO A 57 -20.57 4.75 13.09
N SER A 58 -20.95 3.47 13.12
CA SER A 58 -21.71 2.82 12.04
C SER A 58 -23.03 3.54 11.75
N GLU A 59 -23.71 4.02 12.79
CA GLU A 59 -24.97 4.76 12.69
C GLU A 59 -24.84 6.04 11.85
N ILE A 60 -23.73 6.77 12.03
CA ILE A 60 -23.46 7.99 11.26
C ILE A 60 -23.17 7.64 9.81
N ARG A 61 -22.37 6.60 9.57
CA ARG A 61 -22.06 6.12 8.22
C ARG A 61 -23.34 5.71 7.48
N GLU A 62 -24.20 4.91 8.10
CA GLU A 62 -25.46 4.47 7.52
C GLU A 62 -26.39 5.64 7.20
N ARG A 63 -26.51 6.61 8.12
CA ARG A 63 -27.29 7.83 7.90
C ARG A 63 -26.75 8.66 6.73
N VAL A 64 -25.44 8.85 6.64
CA VAL A 64 -24.81 9.62 5.55
C VAL A 64 -25.08 8.96 4.21
N LEU A 65 -24.95 7.63 4.12
CA LEU A 65 -25.20 6.88 2.89
C LEU A 65 -26.69 6.90 2.51
N ALA A 66 -27.60 6.78 3.48
CA ALA A 66 -29.04 6.83 3.23
C ALA A 66 -29.49 8.19 2.69
N LEU A 67 -28.92 9.28 3.21
CA LEU A 67 -29.27 10.66 2.85
C LEU A 67 -28.37 11.24 1.75
N TRP A 68 -27.48 10.44 1.14
CA TRP A 68 -26.48 10.93 0.19
C TRP A 68 -27.09 11.71 -0.99
N LYS A 69 -28.20 11.20 -1.52
CA LYS A 69 -28.98 11.85 -2.59
C LYS A 69 -29.74 13.09 -2.12
N GLU A 70 -30.24 13.08 -0.89
CA GLU A 70 -30.94 14.23 -0.30
C GLU A 70 -29.99 15.40 -0.04
N TYR A 71 -28.71 15.10 0.22
CA TYR A 71 -27.64 16.09 0.27
C TYR A 71 -27.23 16.63 -1.12
N GLY A 72 -27.77 16.08 -2.20
CA GLY A 72 -27.53 16.54 -3.58
C GLY A 72 -26.35 15.87 -4.28
N TYR A 73 -25.80 14.79 -3.73
CA TYR A 73 -24.74 14.01 -4.39
C TYR A 73 -25.34 12.88 -5.24
N GLN A 74 -24.76 12.63 -6.42
CA GLN A 74 -25.11 11.53 -7.32
C GLN A 74 -24.05 10.43 -7.31
#